data_AF-A0A1D1ZKY0-F1
#
_entry.id   AF-A0A1D1ZKY0-F1
#
_cell.length_a   1.000
_cell.length_b   1.000
_cell.length_c   1.000
_cell.angle_alpha   90.00
_cell.angle_beta   90.00
_cell.angle_gamma   90.00
#
_symmetry.space_group_name_H-M   'P 1'
#
loop_
_entity.id
_entity.type
_entity.pdbx_description
1 polymer ?
#
loop_
_entity_poly.entity_id
_entity_poly.type
_entity_poly.pdbx_seq_one_letter_code
_entity_poly.pdbx_strand_id
1 'polypeptide(L)'
;MAGAEPGRTEQIITNFLRKVLQAVLESRVPHVLAGGRVGCDRGRRKDRWFNLELGDPPSALESLGFWHRNVADPMVVDVLLLRDGADAEAVIERWTVHYEPSPSSSPSAPLKASSRTSGSSAAEAAAAFYRRTYKKCIVLLRSVYAVLRLLPAYRAFRMLINTAA
;
A
#
# COMPACT_ATOMS: atom_id res chain seq x y z
N MET A 1 -1.58 -1.64 -33.83
CA MET A 1 -1.38 -2.55 -32.69
C MET A 1 -1.81 -1.82 -31.42
N ALA A 2 -2.97 -2.16 -30.86
CA ALA A 2 -3.49 -1.53 -29.64
C ALA A 2 -3.04 -2.35 -28.43
N GLY A 3 -1.89 -2.00 -27.86
CA GLY A 3 -1.43 -2.56 -26.58
C GLY A 3 -2.30 -2.01 -25.45
N ALA A 4 -2.99 -2.88 -24.73
CA ALA A 4 -3.52 -2.52 -23.43
C ALA A 4 -2.31 -2.29 -22.51
N GLU A 5 -1.98 -1.03 -22.20
CA GLU A 5 -0.79 -0.62 -21.43
C GLU A 5 -0.62 -1.42 -20.12
N PRO A 6 0.19 -2.50 -20.10
CA PRO A 6 0.37 -3.33 -18.89
C PRO A 6 0.95 -2.47 -17.76
N GLY A 7 1.74 -1.46 -18.12
CA GLY A 7 2.34 -0.50 -17.18
C GLY A 7 1.34 0.29 -16.35
N ARG A 8 0.09 0.49 -16.78
CA ARG A 8 -0.89 1.23 -15.96
C ARG A 8 -1.42 0.38 -14.80
N THR A 9 -1.65 -0.91 -15.04
CA THR A 9 -2.05 -1.84 -13.97
C THR A 9 -0.92 -1.98 -12.97
N GLU A 10 0.29 -2.22 -13.45
CA GLU A 10 1.50 -2.30 -12.63
C GLU A 10 1.70 -1.02 -11.82
N GLN A 11 1.53 0.16 -12.42
CA GLN A 11 1.62 1.42 -11.70
C GLN A 11 0.58 1.52 -10.56
N ILE A 12 -0.67 1.11 -10.79
CA ILE A 12 -1.69 1.09 -9.73
C ILE A 12 -1.27 0.15 -8.60
N ILE A 13 -0.78 -1.05 -8.92
CA ILE A 13 -0.38 -2.04 -7.92
C ILE A 13 0.84 -1.56 -7.13
N THR A 14 1.88 -1.10 -7.81
CA THR A 14 3.11 -0.58 -7.18
C THR A 14 2.80 0.55 -6.20
N ASN A 15 1.95 1.51 -6.61
CA ASN A 15 1.54 2.59 -5.70
C ASN A 15 0.68 2.07 -4.55
N PHE A 16 -0.18 1.08 -4.78
CA PHE A 16 -1.00 0.48 -3.74
C PHE A 16 -0.14 -0.21 -2.67
N LEU A 17 0.81 -1.06 -3.09
CA LEU A 17 1.74 -1.72 -2.19
C LEU A 17 2.56 -0.71 -1.39
N ARG A 18 3.02 0.37 -2.04
CA ARG A 18 3.79 1.45 -1.39
C ARG A 18 2.97 2.11 -0.30
N LYS A 19 1.69 2.40 -0.56
CA LYS A 19 0.77 2.97 0.42
C LYS A 19 0.44 2.03 1.57
N VAL A 20 0.34 0.72 1.31
CA VAL A 20 0.16 -0.27 2.38
C VAL A 20 1.38 -0.31 3.28
N LEU A 21 2.59 -0.39 2.72
CA LEU A 21 3.83 -0.37 3.50
C LEU A 21 3.94 0.90 4.34
N GLN A 22 3.66 2.06 3.74
CA GLN A 22 3.63 3.32 4.47
C GLN A 22 2.61 3.32 5.62
N ALA A 23 1.39 2.82 5.39
CA ALA A 23 0.36 2.73 6.41
C ALA A 23 0.78 1.82 7.58
N VAL A 24 1.41 0.67 7.28
CA VAL A 24 1.95 -0.24 8.31
C VAL A 24 3.02 0.48 9.13
N LEU A 25 4.00 1.10 8.47
CA LEU A 25 5.10 1.81 9.14
C LEU A 25 4.59 2.96 10.02
N GLU A 26 3.73 3.85 9.54
CA GLU A 26 3.17 4.95 10.33
C GLU A 26 2.37 4.47 11.55
N SER A 27 1.76 3.29 11.44
CA SER A 27 0.99 2.72 12.54
C SER A 27 1.84 2.02 13.60
N ARG A 28 3.11 1.72 13.33
CA ARG A 28 4.01 0.95 14.22
C ARG A 28 5.26 1.72 14.64
N VAL A 29 5.69 2.69 13.83
CA VAL A 29 6.86 3.52 14.06
C VAL A 29 6.40 4.94 14.44
N PRO A 30 6.53 5.35 15.71
CA PRO A 30 6.27 6.72 16.11
C PRO A 30 7.23 7.69 15.41
N HIS A 31 6.69 8.80 14.90
CA HIS A 31 7.49 9.93 14.41
C HIS A 31 8.48 10.50 15.45
N VAL A 32 8.24 10.22 16.74
CA VAL A 32 9.10 10.61 17.87
C VAL A 32 10.45 9.87 17.83
N LEU A 33 10.49 8.60 17.41
CA LEU A 33 11.74 7.85 17.22
C LEU A 33 12.39 8.16 15.86
N ALA A 34 11.65 8.73 14.92
CA ALA A 34 12.14 9.11 13.59
C ALA A 34 12.87 10.47 13.57
N GLY A 35 13.22 11.04 14.73
CA GLY A 35 13.97 12.30 14.81
C GLY A 35 13.18 13.50 14.27
N GLY A 36 11.89 13.58 14.57
CA GLY A 36 11.02 14.66 14.12
C GLY A 36 11.41 16.01 14.74
N ARG A 37 12.24 16.78 14.03
CA ARG A 37 12.30 18.23 14.14
C ARG A 37 10.88 18.78 14.17
N VAL A 38 10.51 19.42 15.26
CA VAL A 38 9.36 20.32 15.32
C VAL A 38 9.58 21.38 14.23
N GLY A 39 8.71 21.41 13.23
CA GLY A 39 8.61 22.50 12.27
C GLY A 39 9.43 22.33 10.98
N CYS A 40 8.75 21.98 9.90
CA CYS A 40 8.79 22.76 8.66
C CYS A 40 7.72 22.28 7.69
N ASP A 41 6.66 23.07 7.59
CA ASP A 41 5.68 23.05 6.50
C ASP A 41 6.35 23.51 5.20
N ARG A 42 7.23 22.68 4.62
CA ARG A 42 7.91 22.97 3.35
C ARG A 42 7.52 21.95 2.31
N GLY A 43 6.37 22.18 1.68
CA GLY A 43 6.16 21.97 0.24
C GLY A 43 6.46 20.58 -0.34
N ARG A 44 6.53 19.51 0.47
CA ARG A 44 6.69 18.14 -0.05
C ARG A 44 5.40 17.76 -0.75
N ARG A 45 5.51 17.35 -2.02
CA ARG A 45 4.39 16.92 -2.86
C ARG A 45 3.69 15.76 -2.17
N LYS A 46 2.59 16.05 -1.46
CA LYS A 46 1.77 15.05 -0.78
C LYS A 46 1.28 14.05 -1.81
N ASP A 47 1.62 12.79 -1.62
CA ASP A 47 1.18 11.70 -2.49
C ASP A 47 -0.35 11.54 -2.37
N ARG A 48 -1.07 11.94 -3.41
CA ARG A 48 -2.54 11.91 -3.50
C ARG A 48 -3.10 10.58 -4.02
N TRP A 49 -2.27 9.55 -4.22
CA TRP A 49 -2.75 8.25 -4.66
C TRP A 49 -3.79 7.69 -3.69
N PHE A 50 -4.86 7.13 -4.25
CA PHE A 50 -6.01 6.52 -3.56
C PHE A 50 -6.76 7.43 -2.59
N ASN A 51 -6.62 8.76 -2.73
CA ASN A 51 -7.28 9.75 -1.86
C ASN A 51 -7.00 9.47 -0.37
N LEU A 52 -5.81 9.00 -0.02
CA LEU A 52 -5.38 8.79 1.35
C LEU A 52 -4.07 9.55 1.59
N GLU A 53 -4.19 10.63 2.35
CA GLU A 53 -3.04 11.40 2.82
C GLU A 53 -2.41 10.64 3.99
N LEU A 54 -1.24 10.08 3.72
CA LEU A 54 -0.32 9.55 4.72
C LEU A 54 0.78 10.61 4.94
N GLY A 55 1.51 10.51 6.04
CA GLY A 55 2.61 11.43 6.39
C GLY A 55 3.77 11.35 5.38
N ASP A 56 4.90 12.00 5.70
CA ASP A 56 6.09 11.83 4.88
C ASP A 56 6.65 10.40 5.08
N PRO A 57 7.01 9.69 3.99
CA PRO A 57 7.63 8.38 4.11
C PRO A 57 8.97 8.53 4.87
N PRO A 58 9.30 7.63 5.82
CA PRO A 58 10.58 7.68 6.50
C PRO A 58 11.70 7.54 5.46
N SER A 59 12.85 8.20 5.65
CA SER A 59 13.95 8.16 4.67
C SER A 59 14.43 6.74 4.32
N ALA A 60 14.28 5.79 5.26
CA ALA A 60 14.54 4.36 5.02
C ALA A 60 13.60 3.73 3.97
N LEU A 61 12.41 4.30 3.74
CA LEU A 61 11.48 3.87 2.70
C LEU A 61 11.91 4.35 1.29
N GLU A 62 12.73 5.40 1.19
CA GLU A 62 13.32 5.83 -0.08
C GLU A 62 14.45 4.87 -0.52
N SER A 63 15.25 4.35 0.42
CA SER A 63 16.29 3.33 0.13
C SER A 63 15.72 1.95 -0.17
N LEU A 64 14.49 1.67 0.27
CA LEU A 64 13.70 0.49 -0.05
C LEU A 64 13.22 0.42 -1.52
N GLY A 65 13.72 1.26 -2.44
CA GLY A 65 13.33 1.25 -3.86
C GLY A 65 13.52 -0.07 -4.62
N PHE A 66 13.99 -1.14 -3.99
CA PHE A 66 14.17 -2.46 -4.58
C PHE A 66 12.99 -3.43 -4.43
N TRP A 67 12.07 -3.24 -3.47
CA TRP A 67 11.03 -4.26 -3.19
C TRP A 67 9.92 -4.36 -4.24
N HIS A 68 9.86 -3.42 -5.20
CA HIS A 68 8.78 -3.33 -6.19
C HIS A 68 9.22 -3.66 -7.63
N ARG A 69 10.35 -4.35 -7.81
CA ARG A 69 10.84 -4.73 -9.15
C ARG A 69 9.90 -5.68 -9.89
N ASN A 70 9.16 -6.50 -9.15
CA ASN A 70 8.18 -7.42 -9.69
C ASN A 70 6.92 -7.36 -8.82
N VAL A 71 5.79 -6.98 -9.41
CA VAL A 71 4.51 -6.86 -8.70
C VAL A 71 3.90 -8.22 -8.34
N ALA A 72 4.36 -9.31 -8.95
CA ALA A 72 3.90 -10.66 -8.64
C ALA A 72 4.55 -11.23 -7.38
N ASP A 73 5.70 -10.72 -6.97
CA ASP A 73 6.37 -11.19 -5.76
C ASP A 73 5.65 -10.64 -4.52
N PRO A 74 5.37 -11.47 -3.49
CA PRO A 74 4.66 -11.02 -2.32
C PRO A 74 5.51 -10.04 -1.51
N MET A 75 4.92 -8.91 -1.12
CA MET A 75 5.51 -7.99 -0.15
C MET A 75 5.23 -8.51 1.27
N VAL A 76 6.28 -8.84 2.01
CA VAL A 76 6.19 -9.28 3.41
C VAL A 76 6.77 -8.20 4.33
N VAL A 77 6.02 -7.82 5.37
CA VAL A 77 6.44 -6.86 6.38
C VAL A 77 6.30 -7.51 7.76
N ASP A 78 7.44 -7.75 8.40
CA ASP A 78 7.49 -8.28 9.75
C ASP A 78 7.66 -7.14 10.76
N VAL A 79 6.82 -7.15 11.78
CA VAL A 79 6.90 -6.27 12.94
C VAL A 79 7.50 -7.07 14.08
N LEU A 80 8.68 -6.66 14.52
CA LEU A 80 9.47 -7.34 15.54
C LEU A 80 9.36 -6.60 16.87
N LEU A 81 9.26 -7.35 17.96
CA LEU A 81 9.50 -6.86 19.31
C LEU A 81 10.90 -7.25 19.75
N LEU A 82 11.73 -6.24 20.00
CA LEU A 82 13.07 -6.38 20.57
C LEU A 82 12.98 -6.17 22.08
N ARG A 83 13.50 -7.12 22.86
CA ARG A 83 13.58 -7.00 24.32
C ARG A 83 15.03 -6.79 24.71
N ASP A 84 15.32 -5.69 25.41
CA ASP A 84 16.67 -5.39 25.88
C ASP A 84 17.18 -6.52 26.80
N GLY A 85 18.39 -7.00 26.52
CA GLY A 85 19.03 -8.11 27.23
C GLY A 85 18.55 -9.53 26.90
N ALA A 86 17.74 -9.74 25.86
CA ALA A 86 17.38 -11.07 25.37
C ALA A 86 17.74 -11.23 23.88
N ASP A 87 18.42 -12.32 23.51
CA ASP A 87 18.76 -12.66 22.11
C ASP A 87 17.52 -13.06 21.25
N ALA A 88 16.31 -12.98 21.83
CA ALA A 88 15.09 -13.44 21.19
C ALA A 88 14.32 -12.28 20.56
N GLU A 89 14.43 -12.14 19.24
CA GLU A 89 13.54 -11.33 18.42
C GLU A 89 12.21 -12.07 18.21
N ALA A 90 11.09 -11.45 18.57
CA ALA A 90 9.77 -12.04 18.36
C ALA A 90 9.01 -11.30 17.26
N VAL A 91 8.60 -12.01 16.20
CA VAL A 91 7.66 -11.48 15.20
C VAL A 91 6.27 -11.40 15.84
N ILE A 92 5.80 -10.18 16.09
CA ILE A 92 4.50 -9.93 16.71
C ILE A 92 3.39 -9.71 15.68
N GLU A 93 3.73 -9.26 14.47
CA GLU A 93 2.83 -9.19 13.33
C GLU A 93 3.60 -9.48 12.03
N ARG A 94 3.00 -10.26 11.13
CA ARG A 94 3.48 -10.47 9.77
C ARG A 94 2.40 -10.06 8.79
N TRP A 95 2.70 -9.10 7.94
CA TRP A 95 1.82 -8.65 6.87
C TRP A 95 2.33 -9.18 5.54
N THR A 96 1.46 -9.87 4.80
CA THR A 96 1.78 -10.34 3.45
C THR A 96 0.78 -9.74 2.47
N VAL A 97 1.29 -9.06 1.45
CA VAL A 97 0.48 -8.48 0.37
C VAL A 97 0.94 -9.11 -0.93
N HIS A 98 0.04 -9.78 -1.61
CA HIS A 98 0.31 -10.47 -2.86
C HIS A 98 -0.67 -10.00 -3.93
N TYR A 99 -0.16 -9.75 -5.13
CA TYR A 99 -0.99 -9.47 -6.28
C TYR A 99 -1.03 -10.70 -7.18
N GLU A 100 -2.23 -11.22 -7.39
CA GLU A 100 -2.47 -12.33 -8.32
C GLU A 100 -3.17 -11.81 -9.59
N PRO A 101 -2.50 -11.82 -10.75
CA PRO A 101 -3.12 -11.44 -12.00
C PRO A 101 -4.17 -12.48 -12.40
N SER A 102 -5.46 -12.12 -12.30
CA SER A 102 -6.52 -13.00 -12.79
C SER A 102 -6.66 -12.84 -14.31
N PRO A 103 -6.60 -13.94 -15.10
CA PRO A 103 -6.71 -13.89 -16.57
C PRO A 103 -8.07 -13.34 -17.02
N SER A 104 -9.11 -13.53 -16.20
CA SER A 104 -10.46 -13.00 -16.43
C SER A 104 -10.60 -11.50 -16.13
N SER A 105 -9.64 -10.93 -15.38
CA SER A 105 -9.65 -9.54 -14.94
C SER A 105 -8.82 -8.63 -15.83
N SER A 106 -8.19 -9.15 -16.89
CA SER A 106 -7.39 -8.32 -17.79
C SER A 106 -8.27 -7.28 -18.51
N PRO A 107 -7.78 -6.04 -18.73
CA PRO A 107 -8.44 -5.09 -19.63
C PRO A 107 -8.59 -5.61 -21.06
N SER A 108 -7.81 -6.64 -21.46
CA SER A 108 -7.94 -7.34 -22.75
C SER A 108 -8.78 -8.61 -22.71
N ALA A 109 -9.29 -9.02 -21.55
CA ALA A 109 -10.08 -10.24 -21.43
C ALA A 109 -11.43 -10.08 -22.16
N PRO A 110 -11.90 -11.10 -22.91
CA PRO A 110 -13.20 -11.05 -23.55
C PRO A 110 -14.28 -10.94 -22.47
N LEU A 111 -14.97 -9.80 -22.42
CA LEU A 111 -16.09 -9.56 -21.51
C LEU A 111 -17.16 -10.63 -21.78
N LYS A 112 -17.60 -11.36 -20.74
CA LYS A 112 -18.77 -12.24 -20.86
C LYS A 112 -19.95 -11.40 -21.33
N ALA A 113 -20.42 -11.68 -22.54
CA ALA A 113 -21.46 -10.95 -23.23
C ALA A 113 -22.72 -10.88 -22.37
N SER A 114 -22.94 -9.74 -21.73
CA SER A 114 -24.22 -9.38 -21.14
C SER A 114 -24.66 -8.06 -21.76
N SER A 115 -25.64 -8.18 -22.66
CA SER A 115 -26.50 -7.13 -23.18
C SER A 115 -25.85 -5.94 -23.92
N ARG A 116 -25.90 -6.02 -25.25
CA ARG A 116 -26.19 -4.94 -26.22
C ARG A 116 -25.74 -3.51 -25.83
N THR A 117 -24.50 -3.17 -26.16
CA THR A 117 -24.14 -1.82 -26.62
C THR A 117 -23.07 -1.93 -27.70
N SER A 118 -23.41 -1.44 -28.88
CA SER A 118 -22.53 -1.26 -30.03
C SER A 118 -21.30 -0.41 -29.68
N GLY A 119 -20.11 -0.86 -30.10
CA GLY A 119 -19.00 0.03 -30.44
C GLY A 119 -18.01 0.46 -29.35
N SER A 120 -18.00 -0.11 -28.14
CA SER A 120 -16.99 0.31 -27.16
C SER A 120 -15.58 -0.09 -27.61
N SER A 121 -14.70 0.89 -27.77
CA SER A 121 -13.31 0.63 -28.15
C SER A 121 -12.58 -0.15 -27.04
N ALA A 122 -11.58 -0.96 -27.39
CA ALA A 122 -10.76 -1.67 -26.41
C ALA A 122 -10.13 -0.73 -25.36
N ALA A 123 -9.84 0.53 -25.75
CA ALA A 123 -9.32 1.56 -24.87
C ALA A 123 -10.34 2.01 -23.79
N GLU A 124 -11.62 2.11 -24.13
CA GLU A 124 -12.68 2.48 -23.19
C GLU A 124 -12.93 1.37 -22.16
N ALA A 125 -12.93 0.11 -22.61
CA ALA A 125 -13.04 -1.04 -21.72
C ALA A 125 -11.87 -1.10 -20.72
N ALA A 126 -10.64 -0.87 -21.19
CA ALA A 126 -9.45 -0.78 -20.34
C ALA A 126 -9.54 0.39 -19.34
N ALA A 127 -9.98 1.57 -19.78
CA ALA A 127 -10.16 2.72 -18.91
C ALA A 127 -11.23 2.48 -17.81
N ALA A 128 -12.33 1.82 -18.16
CA ALA A 128 -13.37 1.42 -17.21
C ALA A 128 -12.85 0.41 -16.19
N PHE A 129 -12.04 -0.56 -16.65
CA PHE A 129 -11.34 -1.52 -15.77
C PHE A 129 -10.43 -0.78 -14.78
N TYR A 130 -9.53 0.09 -15.25
CA TYR A 130 -8.62 0.84 -14.37
C TYR A 130 -9.37 1.69 -13.36
N ARG A 131 -10.46 2.36 -13.77
CA ARG A 131 -11.30 3.16 -12.87
C ARG A 131 -11.93 2.30 -11.76
N ARG A 132 -12.41 1.10 -12.12
CA ARG A 132 -13.00 0.14 -11.17
C ARG A 132 -11.94 -0.38 -10.20
N THR A 133 -10.79 -0.80 -10.71
CA THR A 133 -9.66 -1.31 -9.90
C THR A 133 -9.15 -0.24 -8.94
N TYR A 134 -8.93 0.98 -9.42
CA TYR A 134 -8.51 2.10 -8.57
C TYR A 134 -9.50 2.39 -7.44
N LYS A 135 -10.81 2.41 -7.72
CA LYS A 135 -11.85 2.57 -6.68
C LYS A 135 -11.84 1.44 -5.66
N LYS A 136 -11.59 0.19 -6.07
CA LYS A 136 -11.44 -0.93 -5.13
C LYS A 136 -10.20 -0.76 -4.25
N CYS A 137 -9.07 -0.33 -4.83
CA CYS A 137 -7.85 -0.01 -4.08
C CYS A 137 -8.07 1.09 -3.03
N ILE A 138 -8.85 2.14 -3.35
CA ILE A 138 -9.23 3.20 -2.40
C ILE A 138 -9.93 2.62 -1.16
N VAL A 139 -10.90 1.73 -1.38
CA VAL A 139 -11.69 1.12 -0.30
C VAL A 139 -10.81 0.16 0.51
N LEU A 140 -10.05 -0.70 -0.17
CA LEU A 140 -9.17 -1.67 0.48
C LEU A 140 -8.08 -1.00 1.31
N LEU A 141 -7.49 0.09 0.80
CA LEU A 141 -6.48 0.83 1.54
C LEU A 141 -7.06 1.47 2.81
N ARG A 142 -8.29 2.00 2.74
CA ARG A 142 -9.00 2.52 3.93
C ARG A 142 -9.29 1.42 4.94
N SER A 143 -9.73 0.24 4.50
CA SER A 143 -9.97 -0.89 5.42
C SER A 143 -8.68 -1.36 6.07
N VAL A 144 -7.57 -1.47 5.32
CA VAL A 144 -6.25 -1.81 5.87
C VAL A 144 -5.84 -0.78 6.93
N TYR A 145 -5.95 0.51 6.61
CA TYR A 145 -5.62 1.60 7.54
C TYR A 145 -6.44 1.58 8.83
N ALA A 146 -7.71 1.18 8.76
CA ALA A 146 -8.57 1.01 9.93
C ALA A 146 -8.15 -0.22 10.76
N VAL A 147 -7.97 -1.39 10.12
CA VAL A 147 -7.56 -2.62 10.80
C VAL A 147 -6.22 -2.45 11.52
N LEU A 148 -5.26 -1.77 10.88
CA LEU A 148 -3.96 -1.49 11.48
C LEU A 148 -4.05 -0.82 12.86
N ARG A 149 -5.07 0.01 13.10
CA ARG A 149 -5.28 0.71 14.38
C ARG A 149 -6.06 -0.09 15.42
N LEU A 150 -6.70 -1.18 15.00
CA LEU A 150 -7.49 -2.04 15.89
C LEU A 150 -6.66 -3.18 16.47
N LEU A 151 -5.54 -3.51 15.84
CA LEU A 151 -4.71 -4.65 16.22
C LEU A 151 -3.94 -4.43 17.53
N PRO A 152 -3.65 -5.51 18.28
CA PRO A 152 -2.96 -5.41 19.56
C PRO A 152 -1.60 -4.71 19.49
N ALA A 153 -0.81 -4.92 18.43
CA ALA A 153 0.49 -4.28 18.33
C ALA A 153 0.36 -2.75 18.29
N TYR A 154 -0.65 -2.21 17.60
CA TYR A 154 -0.91 -0.77 17.60
C TYR A 154 -1.06 -0.21 19.02
N ARG A 155 -1.81 -0.91 19.87
CA ARG A 155 -2.00 -0.53 21.27
C ARG A 155 -0.70 -0.64 22.05
N ALA A 156 0.03 -1.75 21.89
CA ALA A 156 1.31 -1.97 22.55
C ALA A 156 2.34 -0.87 22.19
N PHE A 157 2.48 -0.54 20.91
CA PHE A 157 3.35 0.56 20.46
C PHE A 157 2.93 1.89 21.08
N ARG A 158 1.64 2.23 21.07
CA ARG A 158 1.12 3.46 21.70
C ARG A 158 1.41 3.52 23.20
N MET A 159 1.32 2.40 23.91
CA MET A 159 1.70 2.32 25.31
C MET A 159 3.19 2.56 25.51
N LEU A 160 4.06 1.88 24.75
CA LEU A 160 5.51 2.02 24.83
C LEU A 160 5.96 3.47 24.57
N ILE A 161 5.33 4.16 23.63
CA ILE A 161 5.60 5.57 23.32
C ILE A 161 5.18 6.47 24.47
N ASN A 162 3.99 6.27 25.02
CA ASN A 162 3.47 7.10 26.11
C ASN A 162 4.22 6.88 27.41
N THR A 163 4.83 5.72 27.63
CA THR A 163 5.69 5.45 28.80
C THR A 163 7.11 5.99 28.64
N ALA A 164 7.53 6.30 27.42
CA ALA A 164 8.87 6.83 27.11
C ALA A 164 8.91 8.37 27.02
N ALA A 165 7.76 9.04 27.15
CA ALA A 165 7.61 10.50 27.21
C ALA A 165 7.31 10.94 28.64
#